data_AF-A0A962YB69-F1
#
_entry.id   AF-A0A962YB69-F1
#
_cell.length_a   1.000
_cell.length_b   1.000
_cell.length_c   1.000
_cell.angle_alpha   90.00
_cell.angle_beta   90.00
_cell.angle_gamma   90.00
#
_symmetry.space_group_name_H-M   'P 1'
#
loop_
_entity.id
_entity.type
_entity.pdbx_description
1 polymer ?
#
loop_
_entity_poly.entity_id
_entity_poly.type
_entity_poly.pdbx_seq_one_letter_code
_entity_poly.pdbx_strand_id
1 'polypeptide(L)'
;LLPGQQDNRPPPPAPEQDAPGGFFQLVWAEGNNPSAVERIYAEMWEQDLLKHYKGLAHVNPGGYTYSEGWSQLLKASIDIRDADTQLREKAALKARVARLEAAQQQAVWRLDSPAQQASAGGLGLVLLGAGIASLLLARRRRSAP
;
A
#
# COMPACT_ATOMS: atom_id res chain seq x y z
N LEU A 1 1.73 7.32 4.85
CA LEU A 1 0.66 6.69 4.03
C LEU A 1 0.64 7.22 2.60
N LEU A 2 1.41 8.28 2.32
CA LEU A 2 1.46 8.84 0.98
C LEU A 2 1.97 7.78 -0.01
N PRO A 3 1.40 7.71 -1.23
CA PRO A 3 1.89 6.82 -2.27
C PRO A 3 3.38 7.06 -2.55
N GLY A 4 4.16 5.98 -2.64
CA GLY A 4 5.58 6.06 -2.99
C GLY A 4 6.50 6.60 -1.89
N GLN A 5 5.98 6.94 -0.71
CA GLN A 5 6.76 7.62 0.35
C GLN A 5 7.96 6.80 0.86
N GLN A 6 7.87 5.46 0.82
CA GLN A 6 8.92 4.58 1.37
C GLN A 6 9.75 3.90 0.27
N ASP A 7 9.23 3.85 -0.96
CA ASP A 7 9.70 2.97 -2.03
C ASP A 7 9.97 3.70 -3.35
N ASN A 8 9.43 4.91 -3.55
CA ASN A 8 9.58 5.66 -4.80
C ASN A 8 9.65 7.18 -4.57
N ARG A 9 10.40 7.65 -3.58
CA ARG A 9 10.53 9.08 -3.26
C ARG A 9 11.99 9.55 -3.33
N PRO A 10 12.48 9.97 -4.52
CA PRO A 10 13.83 10.52 -4.66
C PRO A 10 13.95 11.89 -3.96
N PRO A 11 15.16 12.26 -3.48
CA PRO A 11 15.40 13.57 -2.88
C PRO A 11 15.34 14.67 -3.95
N PRO A 12 14.93 15.90 -3.59
CA PRO A 12 15.00 17.03 -4.51
C PRO A 12 16.45 17.39 -4.86
N PRO A 13 16.66 18.17 -5.94
CA PRO A 13 17.99 18.62 -6.32
C PRO A 13 18.65 19.45 -5.21
N ALA A 14 19.93 19.19 -4.93
CA ALA A 14 20.68 19.99 -3.98
C ALA A 14 20.69 21.49 -4.38
N PRO A 15 20.66 22.43 -3.42
CA PRO A 15 20.78 22.25 -1.96
C PRO A 15 19.44 22.05 -1.24
N GLU A 16 18.35 21.83 -1.97
CA GLU A 16 17.01 21.75 -1.39
C GLU A 16 16.86 20.53 -0.49
N GLN A 17 16.05 20.67 0.56
CA GLN A 17 15.74 19.57 1.48
C GLN A 17 14.32 19.06 1.22
N ASP A 18 14.14 17.74 1.31
CA ASP A 18 12.80 17.16 1.19
C ASP A 18 11.93 17.58 2.38
N ALA A 19 10.77 18.14 2.08
CA ALA A 19 9.80 18.62 3.05
C ALA A 19 8.38 18.41 2.51
N PRO A 20 7.42 17.93 3.32
CA PRO A 20 6.03 17.80 2.90
C PRO A 20 5.44 19.17 2.56
N GLY A 21 4.86 19.31 1.37
CA GLY A 21 4.26 20.57 0.93
C GLY A 21 5.28 21.68 0.65
N GLY A 22 6.57 21.35 0.52
CA GLY A 22 7.62 22.32 0.24
C GLY A 22 7.47 22.97 -1.13
N PHE A 23 7.93 24.21 -1.26
CA PHE A 23 7.82 25.00 -2.51
C PHE A 23 8.41 24.27 -3.73
N PHE A 24 9.50 23.51 -3.55
CA PHE A 24 10.14 22.75 -4.64
C PHE A 24 9.17 21.81 -5.36
N GLN A 25 8.14 21.33 -4.68
CA GLN A 25 7.15 20.40 -5.23
C GLN A 25 6.29 21.01 -6.34
N LEU A 26 6.29 22.34 -6.49
CA LEU A 26 5.60 23.07 -7.55
C LEU A 26 6.43 23.18 -8.83
N VAL A 27 7.75 23.09 -8.72
CA VAL A 27 8.69 23.38 -9.81
C VAL A 27 9.56 22.19 -10.20
N TRP A 28 9.57 21.13 -9.39
CA TRP A 28 10.30 19.91 -9.65
C TRP A 28 9.48 18.68 -9.23
N ALA A 29 9.62 17.60 -9.98
CA ALA A 29 9.03 16.31 -9.65
C ALA A 29 9.85 15.15 -10.21
N GLU A 30 10.06 14.12 -9.38
CA GLU A 30 10.66 12.86 -9.78
C GLU A 30 10.08 11.71 -8.94
N GLY A 31 9.79 10.57 -9.56
CA GLY A 31 9.11 9.45 -8.89
C GLY A 31 7.77 9.88 -8.28
N ASN A 32 7.59 9.61 -6.98
CA ASN A 32 6.47 10.09 -6.15
C ASN A 32 6.89 11.23 -5.20
N ASN A 33 7.87 12.06 -5.61
CA ASN A 33 8.17 13.33 -4.96
C ASN A 33 7.82 14.50 -5.91
N PRO A 34 6.75 15.26 -5.67
CA PRO A 34 5.70 15.05 -4.66
C PRO A 34 4.73 13.92 -5.01
N SER A 35 4.00 13.44 -4.01
CA SER A 35 2.74 12.70 -4.24
C SER A 35 1.63 13.66 -4.71
N ALA A 36 0.55 13.12 -5.29
CA ALA A 36 -0.54 13.96 -5.79
C ALA A 36 -1.16 14.86 -4.70
N VAL A 37 -1.37 14.33 -3.49
CA VAL A 37 -1.90 15.09 -2.35
C VAL A 37 -0.96 16.21 -1.93
N GLU A 38 0.35 15.95 -1.92
CA GLU A 38 1.34 16.97 -1.60
C GLU A 38 1.37 18.09 -2.64
N ARG A 39 1.27 17.76 -3.93
CA ARG A 39 1.16 18.76 -5.00
C ARG A 39 -0.08 19.63 -4.84
N ILE A 40 -1.25 19.01 -4.58
CA ILE A 40 -2.51 19.74 -4.35
C ILE A 40 -2.36 20.65 -3.15
N TYR A 41 -1.78 20.17 -2.05
CA TYR A 41 -1.55 20.99 -0.88
C TYR A 41 -0.61 22.16 -1.17
N ALA A 42 0.49 21.92 -1.89
CA ALA A 42 1.44 22.96 -2.29
C ALA A 42 0.78 24.05 -3.14
N GLU A 43 -0.05 23.66 -4.11
CA GLU A 43 -0.80 24.59 -4.96
C GLU A 43 -1.86 25.37 -4.15
N MET A 44 -2.53 24.68 -3.22
CA MET A 44 -3.56 25.28 -2.37
C MET A 44 -2.99 26.44 -1.52
N TRP A 45 -1.85 26.25 -0.86
CA TRP A 45 -1.30 27.28 0.03
C TRP A 45 -0.48 28.34 -0.72
N GLU A 46 0.26 27.97 -1.77
CA GLU A 46 1.13 28.92 -2.48
C GLU A 46 0.39 29.68 -3.59
N GLN A 47 -0.55 29.05 -4.28
CA GLN A 47 -1.27 29.68 -5.39
C GLN A 47 -2.66 30.14 -4.98
N ASP A 48 -3.55 29.23 -4.58
CA ASP A 48 -4.96 29.55 -4.42
C ASP A 48 -5.23 30.48 -3.23
N LEU A 49 -4.51 30.30 -2.13
CA LEU A 49 -4.58 31.20 -0.97
C LEU A 49 -4.08 32.61 -1.33
N LEU A 50 -2.98 32.71 -2.09
CA LEU A 50 -2.47 33.99 -2.55
C LEU A 50 -3.44 34.68 -3.52
N LYS A 51 -4.02 33.93 -4.47
CA LYS A 51 -5.04 34.48 -5.38
C LYS A 51 -6.27 34.96 -4.60
N HIS A 52 -6.73 34.20 -3.59
CA HIS A 52 -7.80 34.62 -2.70
C HIS A 52 -7.50 35.96 -2.02
N TYR A 53 -6.31 36.07 -1.43
CA TYR A 53 -5.84 37.30 -0.82
C TYR A 53 -5.79 38.45 -1.82
N LYS A 54 -5.26 38.22 -3.03
CA LYS A 54 -5.21 39.25 -4.09
C LYS A 54 -6.61 39.64 -4.56
N GLY A 55 -7.54 38.71 -4.68
CA GLY A 55 -8.93 38.98 -5.00
C GLY A 55 -9.58 39.92 -3.99
N LEU A 56 -9.38 39.65 -2.69
CA LEU A 56 -9.85 40.52 -1.61
C LEU A 56 -9.19 41.91 -1.67
N ALA A 57 -7.86 41.95 -1.81
CA ALA A 57 -7.10 43.20 -1.82
C ALA A 57 -7.46 44.13 -2.99
N HIS A 58 -7.91 43.58 -4.12
CA HIS A 58 -8.26 44.34 -5.32
C HIS A 58 -9.77 44.41 -5.56
N VAL A 59 -10.59 44.02 -4.58
CA VAL A 59 -12.07 44.06 -4.66
C VAL A 59 -12.58 43.39 -5.94
N ASN A 60 -12.03 42.21 -6.25
CA ASN A 60 -12.47 41.39 -7.36
C ASN A 60 -13.27 40.19 -6.83
N PRO A 61 -14.63 40.25 -6.86
CA PRO A 61 -15.48 39.18 -6.35
C PRO A 61 -15.13 37.80 -6.92
N GLY A 62 -14.85 37.71 -8.22
CA GLY A 62 -14.45 36.45 -8.85
C GLY A 62 -13.11 35.92 -8.34
N GLY A 63 -12.22 36.81 -7.92
CA GLY A 63 -10.88 36.50 -7.42
C GLY A 63 -10.82 35.92 -5.99
N TYR A 64 -11.89 36.07 -5.20
CA TYR A 64 -11.95 35.51 -3.84
C TYR A 64 -13.14 34.57 -3.60
N THR A 65 -14.05 34.40 -4.56
CA THR A 65 -15.21 33.51 -4.45
C THR A 65 -15.13 32.31 -5.39
N TYR A 66 -15.65 32.43 -6.61
CA TYR A 66 -15.99 31.30 -7.47
C TYR A 66 -14.90 30.96 -8.49
N SER A 67 -14.29 31.95 -9.14
CA SER A 67 -13.31 31.70 -10.20
C SER A 67 -11.97 31.29 -9.61
N GLU A 68 -11.52 32.07 -8.64
CA GLU A 68 -10.29 31.85 -7.88
C GLU A 68 -10.57 31.93 -6.38
N GLY A 69 -9.59 31.54 -5.58
CA GLY A 69 -9.66 31.66 -4.13
C GLY A 69 -10.59 30.61 -3.51
N TRP A 70 -11.74 31.02 -2.95
CA TRP A 70 -12.50 30.16 -2.03
C TRP A 70 -12.96 28.85 -2.66
N SER A 71 -13.47 28.86 -3.89
CA SER A 71 -13.92 27.64 -4.58
C SER A 71 -12.76 26.68 -4.85
N GLN A 72 -11.57 27.20 -5.20
CA GLN A 72 -10.38 26.37 -5.46
C GLN A 72 -9.80 25.81 -4.15
N LEU A 73 -9.72 26.64 -3.11
CA LEU A 73 -9.33 26.22 -1.76
C LEU A 73 -10.25 25.11 -1.22
N LEU A 74 -11.55 25.26 -1.41
CA LEU A 74 -12.52 24.25 -0.98
C LEU A 74 -12.37 22.96 -1.81
N LYS A 75 -12.18 23.06 -3.13
CA LYS A 75 -11.93 21.91 -4.00
C LYS A 75 -10.68 21.15 -3.54
N ALA A 76 -9.55 21.83 -3.36
CA ALA A 76 -8.31 21.21 -2.87
C ALA A 76 -8.50 20.53 -1.51
N SER A 77 -9.24 21.17 -0.59
CA SER A 77 -9.58 20.57 0.72
C SER A 77 -10.41 19.30 0.59
N ILE A 78 -11.40 19.27 -0.31
CA ILE A 78 -12.22 18.08 -0.59
C ILE A 78 -11.34 16.97 -1.16
N ASP A 79 -10.53 17.28 -2.17
CA ASP A 79 -9.66 16.30 -2.83
C ASP A 79 -8.63 15.69 -1.85
N ILE A 80 -8.04 16.50 -0.97
CA ILE A 80 -7.13 16.03 0.08
C ILE A 80 -7.85 15.10 1.07
N ARG A 81 -9.07 15.47 1.51
CA ARG A 81 -9.85 14.67 2.47
C ARG A 81 -10.34 13.35 1.87
N ASP A 82 -10.72 13.35 0.60
CA ASP A 82 -11.08 12.14 -0.13
C ASP A 82 -9.87 11.20 -0.24
N ALA A 83 -8.72 11.73 -0.66
CA ALA A 83 -7.49 10.96 -0.74
C ALA A 83 -7.05 10.40 0.63
N ASP A 84 -7.15 11.16 1.72
CA ASP A 84 -6.86 10.68 3.07
C ASP A 84 -7.78 9.49 3.45
N THR A 85 -9.08 9.60 3.16
CA THR A 85 -10.05 8.50 3.37
C THR A 85 -9.64 7.25 2.61
N GLN A 86 -9.40 7.37 1.30
CA GLN A 86 -9.02 6.24 0.45
C GLN A 86 -7.70 5.58 0.91
N LEU A 87 -6.71 6.39 1.32
CA LEU A 87 -5.43 5.87 1.81
C LEU A 87 -5.59 5.11 3.13
N ARG A 88 -6.43 5.60 4.05
CA ARG A 88 -6.74 4.92 5.32
C ARG A 88 -7.52 3.64 5.11
N GLU A 89 -8.52 3.65 4.23
CA GLU A 89 -9.28 2.45 3.87
C GLU A 89 -8.38 1.38 3.25
N LYS A 90 -7.51 1.77 2.31
CA LYS A 90 -6.51 0.87 1.72
C LYS A 90 -5.55 0.31 2.77
N ALA A 91 -5.08 1.13 3.70
CA ALA A 91 -4.22 0.67 4.80
C ALA A 91 -4.95 -0.33 5.71
N ALA A 92 -6.21 -0.06 6.06
CA ALA A 92 -7.04 -0.96 6.85
C ALA A 92 -7.30 -2.29 6.13
N LEU A 93 -7.56 -2.27 4.82
CA LEU A 93 -7.71 -3.47 4.00
C LEU A 93 -6.42 -4.29 3.97
N LYS A 94 -5.26 -3.65 3.73
CA LYS A 94 -3.95 -4.33 3.78
C LYS A 94 -3.71 -5.00 5.13
N ALA A 95 -4.04 -4.32 6.23
CA ALA A 95 -3.91 -4.89 7.57
C ALA A 95 -4.84 -6.10 7.79
N ARG A 96 -6.08 -6.06 7.27
CA ARG A 96 -7.02 -7.19 7.33
C ARG A 96 -6.52 -8.38 6.52
N VAL A 97 -6.04 -8.14 5.29
CA VAL A 97 -5.46 -9.19 4.44
C VAL A 97 -4.27 -9.85 5.13
N ALA A 98 -3.33 -9.07 5.65
CA ALA A 98 -2.17 -9.61 6.38
C ALA A 98 -2.58 -10.48 7.57
N ARG A 99 -3.62 -10.10 8.33
CA ARG A 99 -4.16 -10.92 9.43
C ARG A 99 -4.77 -12.23 8.93
N LEU A 100 -5.51 -12.20 7.82
CA LEU A 100 -6.11 -13.39 7.23
C LEU A 100 -5.05 -14.33 6.67
N GLU A 101 -4.03 -13.81 5.99
CA GLU A 101 -2.90 -14.59 5.50
C GLU A 101 -2.11 -15.22 6.65
N ALA A 102 -1.87 -14.49 7.73
CA ALA A 102 -1.22 -15.03 8.93
C ALA A 102 -2.07 -16.13 9.60
N ALA A 103 -3.38 -15.93 9.71
CA ALA A 103 -4.29 -16.93 10.26
C ALA A 103 -4.38 -18.18 9.37
N GLN A 104 -4.37 -18.03 8.05
CA GLN A 104 -4.33 -19.15 7.10
C GLN A 104 -3.03 -19.93 7.21
N GLN A 105 -1.88 -19.25 7.28
CA GLN A 105 -0.59 -19.90 7.49
C GLN A 105 -0.61 -20.69 8.80
N GLN A 106 -1.10 -20.11 9.90
CA GLN A 106 -1.25 -20.84 11.16
C GLN A 106 -2.17 -22.05 11.03
N ALA A 107 -3.30 -21.95 10.32
CA ALA A 107 -4.22 -23.06 10.10
C ALA A 107 -3.63 -24.21 9.28
N VAL A 108 -2.80 -23.91 8.27
CA VAL A 108 -2.08 -24.93 7.47
C VAL A 108 -1.08 -25.70 8.32
N TRP A 109 -0.46 -25.04 9.31
CA TRP A 109 0.47 -25.68 10.25
C TRP A 109 -0.22 -26.30 11.48
N ARG A 110 -1.54 -26.15 11.61
CA ARG A 110 -2.33 -26.61 12.77
C ARG A 110 -2.82 -28.05 12.60
N LEU A 111 -1.89 -28.99 12.65
CA LEU A 111 -2.18 -30.43 12.80
C LEU A 111 -2.45 -30.75 14.29
N ASP A 112 -3.39 -30.07 14.94
CA ASP A 112 -3.49 -30.09 16.41
C ASP A 112 -4.62 -30.97 16.96
N SER A 113 -5.51 -31.51 16.11
CA SER A 113 -6.49 -32.49 16.59
C SER A 113 -5.87 -33.90 16.61
N PRO A 114 -6.09 -34.72 17.66
CA PRO A 114 -5.57 -36.09 17.72
C PRO A 114 -5.98 -36.93 16.51
N ALA A 115 -7.15 -36.66 15.94
CA ALA A 115 -7.64 -37.29 14.72
C ALA A 115 -6.85 -36.88 13.45
N GLN A 116 -6.42 -35.62 13.34
CA GLN A 116 -5.62 -35.13 12.21
C GLN A 116 -4.14 -35.52 12.34
N GLN A 117 -3.60 -35.61 13.55
CA GLN A 117 -2.26 -36.17 13.78
C GLN A 117 -2.23 -37.67 13.49
N ALA A 118 -3.27 -38.41 13.90
CA ALA A 118 -3.39 -39.82 13.59
C ALA A 118 -3.57 -40.08 12.09
N SER A 119 -4.31 -39.23 11.37
CA SER A 119 -4.47 -39.37 9.92
C SER A 119 -3.21 -38.97 9.15
N ALA A 120 -2.52 -37.89 9.54
CA ALA A 120 -1.25 -37.50 8.94
C ALA A 120 -0.12 -38.50 9.23
N GLY A 121 -0.02 -39.00 10.47
CA GLY A 121 0.92 -40.05 10.87
C GLY A 121 0.60 -41.40 10.20
N GLY A 122 -0.69 -41.73 10.09
CA GLY A 122 -1.17 -42.93 9.39
C GLY A 122 -0.87 -42.91 7.89
N LEU A 123 -1.11 -41.78 7.22
CA LEU A 123 -0.77 -41.59 5.81
C LEU A 123 0.75 -41.65 5.57
N GLY A 124 1.55 -41.06 6.47
CA GLY A 124 3.01 -41.16 6.40
C GLY A 124 3.53 -42.59 6.51
N LEU A 125 3.00 -43.38 7.44
CA LEU A 125 3.35 -44.80 7.61
C LEU A 125 2.90 -45.66 6.43
N VAL A 126 1.74 -45.38 5.85
CA VAL A 126 1.24 -46.09 4.66
C VAL A 126 2.12 -45.79 3.44
N LEU A 127 2.51 -44.53 3.23
CA LEU A 127 3.38 -44.16 2.11
C LEU A 127 4.80 -44.72 2.26
N LEU A 128 5.37 -44.70 3.48
CA LEU A 128 6.65 -45.37 3.77
C LEU A 128 6.56 -46.88 3.60
N GLY A 129 5.49 -47.50 4.09
CA GLY A 129 5.23 -48.93 3.91
C GLY A 129 5.09 -49.32 2.44
N ALA A 130 4.35 -48.53 1.66
CA ALA A 130 4.20 -48.73 0.22
C ALA A 130 5.53 -48.53 -0.54
N GLY A 131 6.34 -47.55 -0.14
CA GLY A 131 7.68 -47.32 -0.68
C GLY A 131 8.65 -48.48 -0.40
N ILE A 132 8.65 -48.99 0.84
CA ILE A 132 9.48 -50.15 1.22
C ILE A 132 8.99 -51.42 0.51
N ALA A 133 7.68 -51.65 0.46
CA ALA A 133 7.10 -52.80 -0.22
C ALA A 133 7.41 -52.80 -1.73
N SER A 134 7.31 -51.65 -2.39
CA SER A 134 7.64 -51.51 -3.82
C SER A 134 9.12 -51.72 -4.09
N LEU A 135 10.02 -51.24 -3.21
CA LEU A 135 11.47 -51.54 -3.29
C LEU A 135 11.77 -53.03 -3.11
N LEU A 136 11.12 -53.70 -2.14
CA LEU A 136 11.29 -55.13 -1.90
C LEU A 136 10.76 -55.98 -3.07
N LEU A 137 9.61 -55.60 -3.65
CA LEU A 137 9.05 -56.23 -4.85
C LEU A 137 9.92 -56.02 -6.08
N ALA A 138 10.46 -54.81 -6.27
CA ALA A 138 11.40 -54.51 -7.36
C ALA A 138 12.71 -55.31 -7.20
N ARG A 139 13.19 -55.50 -5.98
CA ARG A 139 14.39 -56.28 -5.68
C ARG A 139 14.17 -57.78 -5.92
N ARG A 140 13.01 -58.33 -5.52
CA ARG A 140 12.62 -59.72 -5.82
C ARG A 140 12.51 -60.00 -7.32
N ARG A 141 11.96 -59.06 -8.10
CA ARG A 141 11.86 -59.19 -9.56
C ARG A 141 13.21 -59.16 -10.29
N ARG A 142 14.25 -58.54 -9.70
CA ARG A 142 15.62 -58.54 -10.26
C ARG A 142 16.44 -59.78 -9.89
N SER A 143 15.97 -60.61 -8.95
CA SER A 143 16.66 -61.82 -8.48
C SER A 143 15.97 -63.11 -8.90
N ALA A 144 14.92 -63.03 -9.72
CA ALA A 144 14.37 -64.19 -10.42
C ALA A 144 15.22 -64.44 -11.69
N PRO A 145 15.70 -65.69 -11.91
CA PRO A 145 16.51 -66.06 -13.07
C PRO A 145 15.75 -65.96 -14.40
#